data_AF-A0A522XD18-F1
#
_entry.id   AF-A0A522XD18-F1
#
_cell.length_a   1.000
_cell.length_b   1.000
_cell.length_c   1.000
_cell.angle_alpha   90.00
_cell.angle_beta   90.00
_cell.angle_gamma   90.00
#
_symmetry.space_group_name_H-M   'P 1'
#
loop_
_entity.id
_entity.type
_entity.pdbx_description
1 polymer ?
#
loop_
_entity_poly.entity_id
_entity_poly.type
_entity_poly.pdbx_seq_one_letter_code
_entity_poly.pdbx_strand_id
1 'polypeptide(L)' 'MNPSLRQLPRHEQAELIPANNETSLLEWLQATGRLIPRDEEERSARKEELEELGLIAEDDDGYTDNDSDTSDDAEV' A
#
# COMPACT_ATOMS: atom_id res chain seq x y z
N MET A 1 -11.54 24.35 -29.90
CA MET A 1 -12.18 23.85 -28.66
C MET A 1 -11.50 22.54 -28.30
N ASN A 2 -10.97 22.37 -27.09
CA ASN A 2 -10.32 21.14 -26.65
C ASN A 2 -11.39 20.21 -26.01
N PRO A 3 -11.69 19.03 -26.59
CA PRO A 3 -12.74 18.13 -26.09
C PRO A 3 -12.42 17.48 -24.74
N SER A 4 -11.19 17.60 -24.25
CA SER A 4 -10.75 17.04 -22.97
C SER A 4 -11.00 17.95 -21.77
N LEU A 5 -11.30 19.24 -21.98
CA LEU A 5 -11.57 20.17 -20.89
C LEU A 5 -13.06 20.17 -20.54
N ARG A 6 -13.38 19.67 -19.35
CA ARG A 6 -14.74 19.69 -18.76
C ARG A 6 -14.73 20.60 -17.54
N GLN A 7 -15.77 21.42 -17.38
CA GLN A 7 -15.99 22.22 -16.17
C GLN A 7 -16.89 21.42 -15.23
N LEU A 8 -16.48 21.22 -13.98
CA LEU A 8 -17.22 20.45 -12.98
C LEU A 8 -17.57 21.35 -11.78
N PRO A 9 -18.78 21.22 -11.20
CA PRO A 9 -19.21 22.02 -10.05
C PRO A 9 -18.42 21.64 -8.79
N ARG A 10 -17.93 22.65 -8.06
CA ARG A 10 -17.07 22.46 -6.87
C ARG A 10 -17.81 22.02 -5.61
N HIS A 11 -19.12 22.28 -5.52
CA HIS A 11 -19.94 21.99 -4.34
C HIS A 11 -20.63 20.62 -4.41
N GLU A 12 -20.48 19.91 -5.53
CA GLU A 12 -21.06 18.58 -5.70
C GLU A 12 -19.99 17.53 -5.47
N GLN A 13 -20.43 16.33 -5.07
CA GLN A 13 -19.53 15.20 -4.93
C GLN A 13 -18.96 14.84 -6.30
N ALA A 14 -17.67 14.49 -6.34
CA ALA A 14 -17.03 14.07 -7.57
C ALA A 14 -17.70 12.79 -8.10
N GLU A 15 -17.77 12.67 -9.42
CA GLU A 15 -18.21 11.44 -10.07
C GLU A 15 -17.30 10.28 -9.65
N LEU A 16 -17.90 9.15 -9.30
CA LEU A 16 -17.16 7.94 -8.97
C LEU A 16 -16.55 7.37 -10.25
N ILE A 17 -15.23 7.22 -10.27
CA ILE A 17 -14.56 6.50 -11.36
C ILE A 17 -14.93 5.02 -11.20
N PRO A 18 -15.60 4.41 -12.18
CA PRO A 18 -15.91 2.98 -12.11
C PRO A 18 -14.60 2.21 -12.05
N ALA A 19 -14.54 1.22 -11.15
CA ALA A 19 -13.40 0.33 -11.03
C ALA A 19 -13.42 -0.66 -12.20
N ASN A 20 -12.91 -0.22 -13.35
CA ASN A 20 -12.80 -1.04 -14.54
C ASN A 20 -11.62 -2.01 -14.37
N ASN A 21 -11.73 -2.96 -13.44
CA ASN A 21 -10.79 -4.08 -13.33
C ASN A 21 -11.14 -5.14 -14.41
N GLU A 22 -11.32 -4.71 -15.66
CA GLU A 22 -11.77 -5.59 -16.76
C GLU A 22 -10.73 -6.67 -17.08
N THR A 23 -9.46 -6.40 -16.78
CA THR A 23 -8.35 -7.34 -16.89
C THR A 23 -7.41 -7.16 -15.72
N SER A 24 -6.97 -8.26 -15.10
CA SER A 24 -5.92 -8.21 -14.09
C SER A 24 -4.66 -7.57 -14.68
N LEU A 25 -3.92 -6.77 -13.91
CA LEU A 25 -2.64 -6.21 -14.37
C LEU A 25 -1.68 -7.33 -14.84
N LEU A 26 -1.69 -8.48 -14.16
CA LEU A 26 -0.89 -9.64 -14.54
C LEU A 26 -1.32 -10.20 -15.91
N GLU A 27 -2.63 -10.26 -16.15
CA GLU A 27 -3.21 -10.72 -17.42
C GLU A 27 -2.89 -9.74 -18.56
N TRP A 28 -2.96 -8.44 -18.31
CA TRP A 28 -2.55 -7.41 -19.28
C TRP A 28 -1.05 -7.48 -19.59
N LEU A 29 -0.21 -7.63 -18.57
CA LEU A 29 1.24 -7.78 -18.74
C LEU A 29 1.56 -9.05 -19.55
N GLN A 30 0.86 -10.15 -19.30
CA GLN A 30 1.02 -11.40 -20.05
C GLN A 30 0.55 -11.23 -21.51
N ALA A 31 -0.64 -10.66 -21.75
CA ALA A 31 -1.20 -10.46 -23.07
C ALA A 31 -0.37 -9.50 -23.94
N THR A 32 0.26 -8.50 -23.33
CA THR A 32 1.15 -7.55 -24.02
C THR A 32 2.59 -8.03 -24.16
N GLY A 33 2.93 -9.22 -23.63
CA GLY A 33 4.30 -9.74 -23.63
C GLY A 33 5.27 -8.94 -22.76
N ARG A 34 4.76 -8.12 -21.83
CA ARG A 34 5.54 -7.28 -20.91
C ARG A 34 5.85 -7.96 -19.58
N LEU A 35 5.31 -9.16 -19.35
CA LEU A 35 5.61 -9.96 -18.16
C LEU A 35 6.98 -10.63 -18.33
N ILE A 36 8.00 -10.11 -17.66
CA ILE A 36 9.37 -10.63 -17.70
C ILE A 36 9.59 -11.58 -16.51
N PRO A 37 10.02 -12.83 -16.75
CA PRO A 37 10.38 -13.73 -15.66
C PRO A 37 11.65 -13.24 -14.97
N ARG A 38 11.69 -13.36 -13.63
CA ARG A 38 12.90 -13.06 -12.86
C ARG A 38 13.98 -14.10 -13.09
N ASP A 39 15.21 -13.62 -13.17
CA ASP A 39 16.41 -14.46 -13.26
C ASP A 39 16.69 -15.16 -11.91
N GLU A 40 17.45 -16.25 -11.94
CA GLU A 40 17.74 -17.07 -10.74
C GLU A 40 18.53 -16.28 -9.68
N GLU A 41 19.40 -15.35 -10.12
CA GLU A 41 20.14 -14.44 -9.27
C GLU A 41 19.20 -13.47 -8.52
N GLU A 42 18.23 -12.88 -9.21
CA GLU A 42 17.23 -12.00 -8.59
C GLU A 42 16.31 -12.75 -7.62
N ARG A 43 16.02 -14.03 -7.88
CA ARG A 43 15.24 -14.88 -6.95
C ARG A 43 16.01 -15.15 -5.68
N SER A 44 17.31 -15.42 -5.80
CA SER A 44 18.20 -15.67 -4.67
C SER A 44 18.35 -14.41 -3.82
N ALA A 45 18.59 -13.26 -4.44
CA ALA A 45 18.69 -11.96 -3.76
C ALA A 45 17.40 -11.58 -3.01
N ARG A 46 16.22 -11.80 -3.61
CA ARG A 46 14.93 -11.60 -2.94
C ARG A 46 14.76 -12.52 -1.72
N LYS A 47 15.22 -13.76 -1.82
CA LYS A 47 15.09 -14.74 -0.74
C LYS A 47 15.94 -14.31 0.46
N GLU A 48 17.16 -13.86 0.20
CA GLU A 48 18.06 -13.29 1.20
C GLU A 48 17.46 -12.05 1.88
N GLU A 49 16.91 -11.11 1.10
CA GLU A 49 16.22 -9.92 1.61
C GLU A 49 15.04 -10.29 2.54
N LEU A 50 14.24 -11.29 2.16
CA LEU A 50 13.10 -11.74 2.97
C LEU A 50 13.54 -12.44 4.26
N GLU A 51 14.66 -13.15 4.24
CA GLU A 51 15.25 -13.77 5.44
C GLU A 51 15.77 -12.68 6.42
N GLU A 52 16.39 -11.61 5.90
CA GLU A 52 16.85 -10.47 6.70
C GLU A 52 15.68 -9.69 7.33
N LEU A 53 14.61 -9.42 6.58
CA LEU A 53 13.41 -8.75 7.10
C LEU A 53 12.72 -9.56 8.20
N GLY A 54 12.74 -10.89 8.11
CA GLY A 54 12.21 -11.77 9.15
C GLY A 54 12.96 -11.66 10.47
N LEU A 55 14.28 -11.47 10.42
CA LEU A 55 15.12 -11.30 11.60
C LEU A 55 14.85 -9.96 12.30
N ILE A 56 14.64 -8.89 11.54
CA ILE A 56 14.32 -7.57 12.10
C ILE A 56 12.94 -7.54 12.78
N ALA A 57 11.98 -8.32 12.26
CA ALA A 57 10.62 -8.39 12.80
C ALA A 57 10.50 -9.23 14.09
N GLU A 58 11.50 -10.05 14.42
CA GLU A 58 11.48 -10.92 15.60
C GLU A 58 11.89 -10.17 16.90
N ASP A 59 12.57 -9.02 16.78
CA ASP A 59 13.06 -8.20 17.90
C ASP A 59 12.13 -7.01 18.26
N ASP A 60 10.90 -6.90 17.73
CA ASP A 60 9.92 -5.87 18.15
C ASP A 60 9.11 -6.39 19.36
N ASP A 61 9.76 -6.51 20.52
CA ASP A 61 9.05 -6.59 21.80
C ASP A 61 8.33 -5.27 22.04
N GLY A 62 7.02 -5.32 21.76
CA GLY A 62 6.18 -4.15 21.57
C GLY A 62 6.27 -3.07 22.65
N TYR A 63 6.12 -1.83 22.20
CA TYR A 63 5.86 -0.67 23.06
C TYR A 63 4.74 -1.00 24.06
N THR A 64 5.11 -1.30 25.30
CA THR A 64 4.13 -1.40 26.38
C THR A 64 3.69 0.02 26.71
N ASP A 65 2.51 0.38 26.25
CA ASP A 65 1.84 1.62 26.65
C ASP A 65 1.44 1.51 28.13
N ASN A 66 2.40 1.77 29.02
CA ASN A 66 2.11 2.01 30.43
C ASN A 66 1.82 3.51 30.59
N ASP A 67 0.75 3.99 29.96
CA ASP A 67 0.14 5.26 30.32
C ASP A 67 -0.58 5.04 31.65
N SER A 68 0.16 5.18 32.74
CA SER A 68 -0.40 5.30 34.08
C SER A 68 -1.08 6.66 34.18
N ASP A 69 -2.35 6.70 33.78
CA ASP A 69 -3.27 7.82 33.94
C ASP A 69 -3.51 8.07 35.44
N THR A 70 -2.56 8.75 36.10
CA THR A 70 -2.72 9.29 37.45
C THR A 70 -3.43 10.64 37.34
N SER A 71 -4.73 10.60 37.08
CA SER A 71 -5.61 11.75 37.25
C SER A 71 -5.73 12.07 38.75
N ASP A 72 -4.76 12.82 39.29
CA ASP A 72 -4.90 13.50 40.59
C ASP A 72 -5.69 14.80 40.37
N ASP A 73 -7.00 14.65 40.22
CA ASP A 73 -7.97 15.72 40.45
C ASP A 73 -8.55 15.51 41.85
N ALA A 74 -7.89 16.09 42.84
CA ALA A 74 -8.37 16.18 44.21
C ALA A 74 -8.58 17.65 44.58
N GLU A 75 -9.64 18.25 44.03
CA GLU A 75 -10.28 19.46 44.56
C GLU A 75 -11.34 19.05 45.61
N VAL A 76 -10.97 18.99 46.90
CA VAL A 76 -11.87 19.28 48.05
C VAL A 76 -11.11 19.72 49.29
#